data_AF-A0A936MEK7-F1
#
_entry.id   AF-A0A936MEK7-F1
#
_cell.length_a   1.000
_cell.length_b   1.000
_cell.length_c   1.000
_cell.angle_alpha   90.00
_cell.angle_beta   90.00
_cell.angle_gamma   90.00
#
_symmetry.space_group_name_H-M   'P 1'
#
loop_
_entity.id
_entity.type
_entity.pdbx_description
1 polymer ?
#
loop_
_entity_poly.entity_id
_entity_poly.type
_entity_poly.pdbx_seq_one_letter_code
_entity_poly.pdbx_strand_id
1 'polypeptide(L)'
;MTSSSSSSGAPVECEDHTTLDETNCHLLKQDCKGEGEMCVPAGTGTQCVYETGVKGVGASCADTKECSAGLLCVFYVCAPICCQSQAQAFCGSAQCNVNINIGGKTVWACNFSKTCTLFGNDCPENQQCRLGDPAQELSLCAPTSDSPSPEGGPCDFLNDCGANQICSNKVCRYSCSLADWQSKAPGEGGCPQGQTCNGVSPNYGVCAL
;
A
#
# COMPACT_ATOMS: atom_id res chain seq x y z
N MET A 1 -38.60 0.41 -29.31
CA MET A 1 -37.55 -0.58 -29.03
C MET A 1 -36.22 0.15 -29.15
N THR A 2 -35.64 0.54 -28.03
CA THR A 2 -34.35 1.26 -27.99
C THR A 2 -33.25 0.23 -27.78
N SER A 3 -32.42 0.05 -28.80
CA SER A 3 -31.26 -0.83 -28.77
C SER A 3 -30.13 -0.14 -28.00
N SER A 4 -29.87 -0.58 -26.78
CA SER A 4 -28.70 -0.15 -26.01
C SER A 4 -27.48 -0.93 -26.50
N SER A 5 -26.64 -0.29 -27.29
CA SER A 5 -25.32 -0.78 -27.69
C SER A 5 -24.39 -0.79 -26.48
N SER A 6 -24.16 -1.97 -25.90
CA SER A 6 -23.13 -2.22 -24.90
C SER A 6 -21.77 -2.23 -25.59
N SER A 7 -21.02 -1.13 -25.50
CA SER A 7 -19.60 -1.12 -25.83
C SER A 7 -18.85 -1.90 -24.75
N SER A 8 -18.64 -3.19 -24.97
CA SER A 8 -17.68 -3.99 -24.23
C SER A 8 -16.28 -3.42 -24.52
N GLY A 9 -15.83 -2.50 -23.67
CA GLY A 9 -14.44 -2.03 -23.70
C GLY A 9 -13.52 -3.23 -23.54
N ALA A 10 -12.53 -3.36 -24.42
CA ALA A 10 -11.49 -4.37 -24.26
C ALA A 10 -10.88 -4.25 -22.86
N PRO A 11 -10.45 -5.36 -22.22
CA PRO A 11 -9.71 -5.29 -20.97
C PRO A 11 -8.51 -4.37 -21.20
N VAL A 12 -8.37 -3.37 -20.33
CA VAL A 12 -7.18 -2.52 -20.34
C VAL A 12 -5.99 -3.39 -19.96
N GLU A 13 -5.02 -3.54 -20.85
CA GLU A 13 -3.78 -4.28 -20.60
C GLU A 13 -2.60 -3.31 -20.42
N CYS A 14 -1.63 -3.72 -19.60
CA CYS A 14 -0.37 -3.03 -19.37
C CYS A 14 0.72 -4.04 -18.98
N GLU A 15 1.98 -3.59 -18.95
CA GLU A 15 3.12 -4.39 -18.49
C GLU A 15 3.76 -3.86 -17.19
N ASP A 16 3.34 -2.67 -16.72
CA ASP A 16 3.95 -1.99 -15.58
C ASP A 16 3.21 -2.22 -14.25
N HIS A 17 2.46 -3.32 -14.14
CA HIS A 17 1.79 -3.76 -12.91
C HIS A 17 2.67 -4.65 -12.02
N THR A 18 3.68 -5.33 -12.58
CA THR A 18 4.56 -6.22 -11.79
C THR A 18 5.93 -6.44 -12.43
N THR A 19 6.89 -6.92 -11.63
CA THR A 19 8.17 -7.48 -12.11
C THR A 19 8.33 -8.98 -11.80
N LEU A 20 7.24 -9.63 -11.37
CA LEU A 20 7.17 -11.08 -11.18
C LEU A 20 7.19 -11.81 -12.53
N ASP A 21 7.64 -13.05 -12.50
CA ASP A 21 7.50 -13.97 -13.63
C ASP A 21 6.04 -14.47 -13.74
N GLU A 22 5.33 -14.04 -14.78
CA GLU A 22 3.93 -14.40 -15.07
C GLU A 22 3.79 -15.63 -16.01
N THR A 23 4.79 -16.51 -16.07
CA THR A 23 4.74 -17.72 -16.92
C THR A 23 3.66 -18.74 -16.51
N ASN A 24 3.30 -18.82 -15.23
CA ASN A 24 2.28 -19.77 -14.76
C ASN A 24 0.85 -19.23 -14.92
N CYS A 25 0.65 -17.95 -14.59
CA CYS A 25 -0.59 -17.24 -14.76
C CYS A 25 -0.36 -15.73 -14.71
N HIS A 26 -1.31 -14.96 -15.20
CA HIS A 26 -1.22 -13.51 -15.27
C HIS A 26 -2.14 -12.84 -14.24
N LEU A 27 -1.57 -11.99 -13.39
CA LEU A 27 -2.22 -11.33 -12.26
C LEU A 27 -3.39 -10.42 -12.65
N LEU A 28 -3.33 -9.74 -13.80
CA LEU A 28 -4.45 -8.90 -14.27
C LEU A 28 -5.51 -9.73 -15.00
N LYS A 29 -5.09 -10.73 -15.79
CA LYS A 29 -6.01 -11.54 -16.60
C LYS A 29 -6.70 -12.64 -15.80
N GLN A 30 -6.13 -13.03 -14.66
CA GLN A 30 -6.61 -14.12 -13.80
C GLN A 30 -6.90 -15.39 -14.63
N ASP A 31 -5.96 -15.80 -15.46
CA ASP A 31 -6.14 -16.75 -16.57
C ASP A 31 -5.88 -18.23 -16.22
N CYS A 32 -5.98 -18.55 -14.93
CA CYS A 32 -5.93 -19.91 -14.39
C CYS A 32 -6.98 -20.82 -15.04
N LYS A 33 -6.64 -22.10 -15.21
CA LYS A 33 -7.47 -23.06 -15.94
C LYS A 33 -8.41 -23.86 -15.03
N GLY A 34 -8.06 -24.07 -13.77
CA GLY A 34 -8.94 -24.74 -12.83
C GLY A 34 -10.11 -23.86 -12.43
N GLU A 35 -11.30 -24.45 -12.36
CA GLU A 35 -12.48 -23.75 -11.84
C GLU A 35 -12.24 -23.38 -10.36
N GLY A 36 -12.44 -22.10 -10.03
CA GLY A 36 -12.18 -21.58 -8.68
C GLY A 36 -10.71 -21.36 -8.35
N GLU A 37 -9.79 -21.52 -9.31
CA GLU A 37 -8.42 -21.07 -9.16
C GLU A 37 -8.28 -19.58 -9.42
N MET A 38 -7.40 -18.94 -8.67
CA MET A 38 -6.99 -17.55 -8.90
C MET A 38 -5.48 -17.45 -9.02
N CYS A 39 -5.03 -16.48 -9.80
CA CYS A 39 -3.62 -16.20 -9.99
C CYS A 39 -3.13 -15.30 -8.86
N VAL A 40 -2.18 -15.80 -8.08
CA VAL A 40 -1.58 -15.08 -6.94
C VAL A 40 -0.08 -14.93 -7.11
N PRO A 41 0.53 -13.88 -6.52
CA PRO A 41 1.97 -13.80 -6.37
C PRO A 41 2.52 -14.94 -5.51
N ALA A 42 3.64 -15.54 -5.92
CA ALA A 42 4.35 -16.55 -5.14
C ALA A 42 5.85 -16.56 -5.42
N GLY A 43 6.65 -16.26 -4.38
CA GLY A 43 8.10 -16.16 -4.52
C GLY A 43 8.48 -15.10 -5.55
N THR A 44 9.21 -15.50 -6.59
CA THR A 44 9.65 -14.60 -7.68
C THR A 44 8.70 -14.59 -8.88
N GLY A 45 7.59 -15.32 -8.83
CA GLY A 45 6.65 -15.47 -9.93
C GLY A 45 5.21 -15.50 -9.46
N THR A 46 4.37 -16.15 -10.27
CA THR A 46 2.94 -16.31 -10.04
C THR A 46 2.58 -17.79 -9.95
N GLN A 47 1.43 -18.09 -9.36
CA GLN A 47 0.89 -19.44 -9.33
C GLN A 47 -0.64 -19.41 -9.30
N CYS A 48 -1.25 -20.43 -9.91
CA CYS A 48 -2.67 -20.70 -9.73
C CYS A 48 -2.86 -21.46 -8.42
N VAL A 49 -3.71 -20.92 -7.56
CA VAL A 49 -4.10 -21.55 -6.30
C VAL A 49 -5.60 -21.60 -6.18
N TYR A 50 -6.08 -22.62 -5.49
CA TYR A 50 -7.48 -22.67 -5.09
C TYR A 50 -7.68 -21.80 -3.85
N GLU A 51 -8.25 -20.62 -4.05
CA GLU A 51 -8.60 -19.70 -2.97
C GLU A 51 -10.06 -19.27 -3.10
N THR A 52 -10.77 -19.21 -1.96
CA THR A 52 -12.21 -18.96 -1.92
C THR A 52 -12.56 -17.52 -1.55
N GLY A 53 -11.65 -16.58 -1.82
CA GLY A 53 -11.88 -15.17 -1.51
C GLY A 53 -13.09 -14.62 -2.25
N VAL A 54 -14.03 -14.04 -1.51
CA VAL A 54 -15.31 -13.50 -2.05
C VAL A 54 -15.46 -12.00 -1.81
N LYS A 55 -14.50 -11.37 -1.12
CA LYS A 55 -14.57 -9.96 -0.80
C LYS A 55 -14.13 -9.12 -2.00
N GLY A 56 -15.03 -8.25 -2.45
CA GLY A 56 -14.79 -7.35 -3.58
C GLY A 56 -13.91 -6.15 -3.22
N VAL A 57 -13.65 -5.31 -4.23
CA VAL A 57 -12.88 -4.07 -4.10
C VAL A 57 -13.42 -3.19 -2.97
N GLY A 58 -12.54 -2.67 -2.12
CA GLY A 58 -12.88 -1.77 -1.03
C GLY A 58 -13.38 -2.46 0.25
N ALA A 59 -13.61 -3.77 0.23
CA ALA A 59 -14.01 -4.52 1.42
C ALA A 59 -12.83 -4.72 2.39
N SER A 60 -13.11 -4.80 3.69
CA SER A 60 -12.08 -5.04 4.70
C SER A 60 -11.54 -6.47 4.65
N CYS A 61 -10.24 -6.65 4.85
CA CYS A 61 -9.57 -7.95 4.85
C CYS A 61 -8.45 -7.98 5.90
N ALA A 62 -8.13 -9.17 6.40
CA ALA A 62 -6.92 -9.42 7.17
C ALA A 62 -5.87 -10.15 6.33
N ASP A 63 -6.31 -10.95 5.35
CA ASP A 63 -5.45 -11.68 4.42
C ASP A 63 -5.95 -11.52 2.97
N THR A 64 -5.02 -11.53 2.00
CA THR A 64 -5.31 -11.55 0.56
C THR A 64 -6.24 -12.69 0.18
N LYS A 65 -6.19 -13.83 0.87
CA LYS A 65 -7.06 -14.99 0.60
C LYS A 65 -8.55 -14.73 0.81
N GLU A 66 -8.89 -13.67 1.53
CA GLU A 66 -10.29 -13.27 1.72
C GLU A 66 -10.83 -12.48 0.52
N CYS A 67 -9.95 -11.87 -0.26
CA CYS A 67 -10.27 -11.03 -1.39
C CYS A 67 -10.48 -11.85 -2.65
N SER A 68 -11.40 -11.40 -3.51
CA SER A 68 -11.65 -12.05 -4.79
C SER A 68 -10.46 -11.98 -5.74
N ALA A 69 -10.47 -12.84 -6.76
CA ALA A 69 -9.43 -12.93 -7.79
C ALA A 69 -9.03 -11.54 -8.34
N GLY A 70 -7.72 -11.32 -8.49
CA GLY A 70 -7.15 -10.05 -8.96
C GLY A 70 -7.03 -8.95 -7.90
N LEU A 71 -7.41 -9.23 -6.65
CA LEU A 71 -7.29 -8.30 -5.53
C LEU A 71 -6.22 -8.76 -4.54
N LEU A 72 -5.57 -7.79 -3.90
CA LEU A 72 -4.63 -8.00 -2.80
C LEU A 72 -5.16 -7.31 -1.55
N CYS A 73 -4.90 -7.87 -0.37
CA CYS A 73 -5.23 -7.18 0.87
C CYS A 73 -4.18 -6.10 1.15
N VAL A 74 -4.52 -4.85 0.86
CA VAL A 74 -3.63 -3.68 0.98
C VAL A 74 -4.20 -2.75 2.02
N PHE A 75 -3.42 -2.46 3.06
CA PHE A 75 -3.86 -1.63 4.19
C PHE A 75 -5.23 -2.07 4.75
N TYR A 76 -5.43 -3.39 4.89
CA TYR A 76 -6.67 -4.03 5.37
C TYR A 76 -7.89 -3.83 4.46
N VAL A 77 -7.66 -3.49 3.19
CA VAL A 77 -8.70 -3.31 2.18
C VAL A 77 -8.36 -4.14 0.94
N CYS A 78 -9.34 -4.89 0.42
CA CYS A 78 -9.19 -5.60 -0.84
C CYS A 78 -9.02 -4.59 -1.97
N ALA A 79 -7.83 -4.52 -2.53
CA ALA A 79 -7.47 -3.55 -3.55
C ALA A 79 -7.02 -4.23 -4.85
N PRO A 80 -7.43 -3.71 -6.02
CA PRO A 80 -7.02 -4.27 -7.29
C PRO A 80 -5.54 -4.03 -7.54
N ILE A 81 -4.91 -5.01 -8.18
CA ILE A 81 -3.62 -4.81 -8.84
C ILE A 81 -3.82 -3.77 -9.95
N CYS A 82 -2.83 -2.90 -10.13
CA CYS A 82 -2.96 -1.75 -11.02
C CYS A 82 -1.71 -1.50 -11.85
N CYS A 83 -1.91 -0.81 -12.94
CA CYS A 83 -0.87 -0.30 -13.81
C CYS A 83 -0.56 1.14 -13.45
N GLN A 84 0.72 1.50 -13.27
CA GLN A 84 1.07 2.90 -13.00
C GLN A 84 0.72 3.81 -14.18
N SER A 85 0.97 3.33 -15.40
CA SER A 85 0.69 4.00 -16.67
C SER A 85 -0.80 4.26 -16.91
N GLN A 86 -1.67 3.48 -16.27
CA GLN A 86 -3.13 3.53 -16.47
C GLN A 86 -3.90 3.51 -15.16
N ALA A 87 -3.37 4.17 -14.12
CA ALA A 87 -3.90 4.13 -12.76
C ALA A 87 -5.43 4.34 -12.69
N GLN A 88 -5.98 5.28 -13.45
CA GLN A 88 -7.40 5.61 -13.43
C GLN A 88 -8.31 4.48 -13.96
N ALA A 89 -7.81 3.63 -14.85
CA ALA A 89 -8.57 2.49 -15.37
C ALA A 89 -8.76 1.38 -14.34
N PHE A 90 -7.79 1.21 -13.42
CA PHE A 90 -7.80 0.14 -12.42
C PHE A 90 -8.26 0.62 -11.03
N CYS A 91 -7.83 1.83 -10.65
CA CYS A 91 -8.07 2.38 -9.32
C CYS A 91 -9.27 3.36 -9.29
N GLY A 92 -9.85 3.69 -10.43
CA GLY A 92 -10.87 4.73 -10.52
C GLY A 92 -10.31 6.08 -10.04
N SER A 93 -10.88 6.64 -8.98
CA SER A 93 -10.39 7.87 -8.36
C SER A 93 -9.23 7.66 -7.37
N ALA A 94 -8.87 6.41 -7.08
CA ALA A 94 -7.77 6.07 -6.18
C ALA A 94 -6.41 6.08 -6.92
N GLN A 95 -5.31 5.94 -6.19
CA GLN A 95 -3.96 6.02 -6.75
C GLN A 95 -3.35 4.62 -6.96
N CYS A 96 -2.58 4.45 -8.04
CA CYS A 96 -1.77 3.23 -8.25
C CYS A 96 -0.35 3.46 -7.72
N ASN A 97 -0.17 3.36 -6.40
CA ASN A 97 1.10 3.71 -5.76
C ASN A 97 1.46 2.83 -4.56
N VAL A 98 0.75 1.72 -4.32
CA VAL A 98 1.24 0.73 -3.37
C VAL A 98 2.20 -0.21 -4.10
N ASN A 99 3.47 -0.17 -3.73
CA ASN A 99 4.50 -1.11 -4.19
C ASN A 99 4.63 -2.24 -3.17
N ILE A 100 4.23 -3.46 -3.55
CA ILE A 100 4.32 -4.64 -2.69
C ILE A 100 5.54 -5.44 -3.12
N ASN A 101 6.49 -5.63 -2.19
CA ASN A 101 7.68 -6.45 -2.46
C ASN A 101 7.39 -7.94 -2.16
N ILE A 102 7.50 -8.79 -3.17
CA ILE A 102 7.27 -10.23 -3.08
C ILE A 102 8.46 -10.94 -3.72
N GLY A 103 9.24 -11.67 -2.93
CA GLY A 103 10.43 -12.37 -3.42
C GLY A 103 11.47 -11.46 -4.08
N GLY A 104 11.58 -10.20 -3.66
CA GLY A 104 12.47 -9.21 -4.28
C GLY A 104 11.94 -8.62 -5.60
N LYS A 105 10.70 -8.94 -5.97
CA LYS A 105 9.97 -8.37 -7.11
C LYS A 105 8.87 -7.44 -6.61
N THR A 106 8.28 -6.68 -7.53
CA THR A 106 7.26 -5.67 -7.23
C THR A 106 5.92 -6.09 -7.81
N VAL A 107 4.84 -5.82 -7.08
CA VAL A 107 3.46 -5.76 -7.58
C VAL A 107 2.88 -4.40 -7.21
N TRP A 108 2.25 -3.72 -8.17
CA TRP A 108 1.56 -2.46 -7.93
C TRP A 108 0.09 -2.71 -7.64
N ALA A 109 -0.42 -2.07 -6.59
CA ALA A 109 -1.82 -2.15 -6.20
C ALA A 109 -2.41 -0.77 -5.93
N CYS A 110 -3.72 -0.68 -6.07
CA CYS A 110 -4.46 0.54 -5.80
C CYS A 110 -4.43 0.86 -4.31
N ASN A 111 -4.35 2.15 -4.04
CA ASN A 111 -4.38 2.71 -2.73
C ASN A 111 -5.71 3.44 -2.52
N PHE A 112 -6.58 2.84 -1.74
CA PHE A 112 -7.84 3.45 -1.33
C PHE A 112 -7.74 4.23 -0.01
N SER A 113 -6.57 4.26 0.62
CA SER A 113 -6.39 5.07 1.82
C SER A 113 -6.59 6.54 1.49
N LYS A 114 -7.33 7.22 2.36
CA LYS A 114 -7.50 8.67 2.28
C LYS A 114 -6.13 9.34 2.44
N THR A 115 -5.78 10.23 1.53
CA THR A 115 -4.64 11.13 1.71
C THR A 115 -4.88 12.05 2.90
N CYS A 116 -3.84 12.32 3.68
CA CYS A 116 -3.93 13.16 4.87
C CYS A 116 -2.75 14.11 4.96
N THR A 117 -2.91 15.18 5.74
CA THR A 117 -1.81 16.05 6.10
C THR A 117 -1.00 15.36 7.20
N LEU A 118 0.30 15.14 6.97
CA LEU A 118 1.17 14.54 7.98
C LEU A 118 1.16 15.38 9.26
N PHE A 119 1.08 14.72 10.42
CA PHE A 119 0.89 15.34 11.74
C PHE A 119 -0.46 16.08 11.93
N GLY A 120 -1.37 16.01 10.95
CA GLY A 120 -2.75 16.46 11.08
C GLY A 120 -3.68 15.35 11.61
N ASN A 121 -4.93 15.73 11.89
CA ASN A 121 -5.98 14.84 12.40
C ASN A 121 -7.06 14.54 11.34
N ASP A 122 -6.64 14.39 10.09
CA ASP A 122 -7.56 14.25 8.94
C ASP A 122 -8.10 12.82 8.78
N CYS A 123 -7.58 11.87 9.55
CA CYS A 123 -7.88 10.46 9.41
C CYS A 123 -9.13 10.02 10.19
N PRO A 124 -9.89 9.06 9.65
CA PRO A 124 -11.01 8.44 10.36
C PRO A 124 -10.58 7.80 11.69
N GLU A 125 -11.56 7.51 12.54
CA GLU A 125 -11.35 6.80 13.81
C GLU A 125 -10.62 5.45 13.58
N ASN A 126 -9.69 5.11 14.46
CA ASN A 126 -8.79 3.94 14.36
C ASN A 126 -7.80 3.97 13.17
N GLN A 127 -7.57 5.14 12.58
CA GLN A 127 -6.52 5.36 11.59
C GLN A 127 -5.64 6.55 11.99
N GLN A 128 -4.40 6.54 11.49
CA GLN A 128 -3.46 7.62 11.70
C GLN A 128 -2.77 7.99 10.39
N CYS A 129 -2.47 9.27 10.24
CA CYS A 129 -1.75 9.75 9.09
C CYS A 129 -0.28 9.30 9.17
N ARG A 130 0.20 8.63 8.13
CA ARG A 130 1.58 8.14 8.05
C ARG A 130 2.20 8.53 6.73
N LEU A 131 3.49 8.84 6.75
CA LEU A 131 4.26 9.04 5.53
C LEU A 131 4.43 7.68 4.85
N GLY A 132 3.61 7.43 3.82
CA GLY A 132 3.54 6.14 3.13
C GLY A 132 4.57 6.03 2.02
N ASP A 133 4.70 7.08 1.22
CA ASP A 133 5.75 7.20 0.20
C ASP A 133 6.48 8.55 0.39
N PRO A 134 7.66 8.54 1.04
CA PRO A 134 8.44 9.74 1.21
C PRO A 134 8.90 10.39 -0.10
N ALA A 135 9.20 9.61 -1.14
CA ALA A 135 9.70 10.16 -2.40
C ALA A 135 8.62 10.98 -3.14
N GLN A 136 7.35 10.65 -2.91
CA GLN A 136 6.20 11.37 -3.44
C GLN A 136 5.56 12.34 -2.44
N GLU A 137 6.12 12.48 -1.24
CA GLU A 137 5.53 13.21 -0.11
C GLU A 137 4.10 12.77 0.23
N LEU A 138 3.80 11.50 -0.02
CA LEU A 138 2.47 10.98 0.13
C LEU A 138 2.24 10.50 1.55
N SER A 139 1.30 11.14 2.22
CA SER A 139 0.83 10.73 3.54
C SER A 139 -0.59 10.18 3.46
N LEU A 140 -0.80 9.04 4.12
CA LEU A 140 -2.02 8.24 4.00
C LEU A 140 -2.55 7.87 5.37
N CYS A 141 -3.87 7.82 5.47
CA CYS A 141 -4.53 7.24 6.62
C CYS A 141 -4.34 5.73 6.61
N ALA A 142 -3.52 5.25 7.54
CA ALA A 142 -3.26 3.84 7.75
C ALA A 142 -3.93 3.38 9.06
N PRO A 143 -4.47 2.16 9.11
CA PRO A 143 -4.99 1.58 10.34
C PRO A 143 -3.94 1.60 11.46
N THR A 144 -4.40 1.85 12.68
CA THR A 144 -3.56 1.68 13.87
C THR A 144 -3.35 0.19 14.14
N SER A 145 -2.12 -0.23 14.43
CA SER A 145 -1.87 -1.57 14.96
C SER A 145 -2.38 -1.66 16.40
N ASP A 146 -2.93 -2.82 16.77
CA ASP A 146 -3.35 -3.14 18.14
C ASP A 146 -2.14 -3.35 19.07
N SER A 147 -0.95 -3.56 18.51
CA SER A 147 0.29 -3.80 19.27
C SER A 147 1.50 -3.21 18.52
N PRO A 148 1.58 -1.87 18.41
CA PRO A 148 2.67 -1.26 17.67
C PRO A 148 3.99 -1.39 18.45
N SER A 149 5.06 -1.68 17.71
CA SER A 149 6.44 -1.55 18.17
C SER A 149 6.72 -0.09 18.53
N PRO A 150 7.45 0.17 19.64
CA PRO A 150 7.88 1.51 20.01
C PRO A 150 8.97 2.03 19.05
N GLU A 151 9.28 3.33 19.15
CA GLU A 151 10.45 3.94 18.49
C GLU A 151 11.72 3.13 18.78
N GLY A 152 12.46 2.76 17.73
CA GLY A 152 13.63 1.86 17.84
C GLY A 152 13.33 0.38 17.89
N GLY A 153 12.06 -0.02 17.98
CA GLY A 153 11.62 -1.41 17.91
C GLY A 153 11.66 -1.98 16.48
N PRO A 154 11.65 -3.31 16.34
CA PRO A 154 11.62 -3.97 15.03
C PRO A 154 10.29 -3.77 14.33
N CYS A 155 10.32 -3.77 13.00
CA CYS A 155 9.14 -3.77 12.14
C CYS A 155 9.45 -4.43 10.81
N ASP A 156 8.42 -4.96 10.17
CA ASP A 156 8.46 -5.40 8.78
C ASP A 156 7.57 -4.51 7.90
N PHE A 157 6.55 -3.88 8.48
CA PHE A 157 5.55 -3.08 7.77
C PHE A 157 5.30 -1.72 8.42
N LEU A 158 4.74 -0.79 7.64
CA LEU A 158 4.45 0.59 8.07
C LEU A 158 3.54 0.65 9.30
N ASN A 159 2.56 -0.25 9.38
CA ASN A 159 1.57 -0.33 10.46
C ASN A 159 2.11 -0.99 11.73
N ASP A 160 3.26 -1.67 11.69
CA ASP A 160 3.88 -2.25 12.88
C ASP A 160 4.35 -1.18 13.86
N CYS A 161 4.54 0.05 13.40
CA CYS A 161 5.09 1.14 14.21
C CYS A 161 4.00 1.99 14.87
N GLY A 162 4.40 2.76 15.88
CA GLY A 162 3.53 3.71 16.57
C GLY A 162 3.05 4.87 15.69
N ALA A 163 2.30 5.77 16.31
CA ALA A 163 1.77 6.96 15.64
C ALA A 163 2.88 7.84 15.04
N ASN A 164 2.66 8.34 13.83
CA ASN A 164 3.59 9.22 13.11
C ASN A 164 5.01 8.61 12.97
N GLN A 165 5.10 7.28 12.99
CA GLN A 165 6.31 6.52 12.73
C GLN A 165 6.18 5.73 11.43
N ILE A 166 7.33 5.45 10.82
CA ILE A 166 7.48 4.58 9.67
C ILE A 166 8.42 3.42 9.98
N CYS A 167 8.30 2.34 9.22
CA CYS A 167 9.27 1.26 9.26
C CYS A 167 10.45 1.58 8.34
N SER A 168 11.55 2.06 8.91
CA SER A 168 12.76 2.45 8.18
C SER A 168 13.91 1.52 8.55
N ASN A 169 14.50 0.85 7.56
CA ASN A 169 15.56 -0.15 7.77
C ASN A 169 15.17 -1.22 8.80
N LYS A 170 13.92 -1.69 8.75
CA LYS A 170 13.32 -2.65 9.70
C LYS A 170 13.25 -2.17 11.16
N VAL A 171 13.29 -0.86 11.36
CA VAL A 171 13.18 -0.24 12.68
C VAL A 171 12.16 0.89 12.63
N CYS A 172 11.30 0.95 13.65
CA CYS A 172 10.34 2.03 13.78
C CYS A 172 11.04 3.35 14.08
N ARG A 173 10.78 4.34 13.22
CA ARG A 173 11.34 5.70 13.31
C ARG A 173 10.25 6.75 13.14
N TYR A 174 10.27 7.78 13.98
CA TYR A 174 9.43 8.96 13.79
C TYR A 174 9.68 9.62 12.43
N SER A 175 8.60 10.03 11.77
CA SER A 175 8.66 11.01 10.69
C SER A 175 8.91 12.39 11.28
N CYS A 176 9.66 13.23 10.57
CA CYS A 176 9.98 14.58 11.00
C CYS A 176 9.77 15.61 9.87
N SER A 177 9.54 16.86 10.27
CA SER A 177 9.43 18.00 9.36
C SER A 177 10.78 18.69 9.24
N LEU A 178 11.34 18.76 8.03
CA LEU A 178 12.68 19.33 7.83
C LEU A 178 12.76 20.81 8.22
N ALA A 179 11.64 21.54 8.11
CA ALA A 179 11.59 22.96 8.39
C ALA A 179 11.71 23.29 9.89
N ASP A 180 11.19 22.44 10.78
CA ASP A 180 10.98 22.80 12.18
C ASP A 180 11.18 21.66 13.20
N TRP A 181 11.77 20.51 12.80
CA TRP A 181 11.94 19.33 13.66
C TRP A 181 12.60 19.59 15.02
N GLN A 182 13.50 20.58 15.10
CA GLN A 182 14.23 20.90 16.34
C GLN A 182 13.33 21.55 17.40
N SER A 183 12.20 22.12 16.97
CA SER A 183 11.25 22.84 17.84
C SER A 183 10.00 22.03 18.20
N LYS A 184 9.83 20.86 17.57
CA LYS A 184 8.65 20.00 17.70
C LYS A 184 8.94 18.81 18.60
N ALA A 185 7.90 18.27 19.22
CA ALA A 185 8.00 17.02 19.95
C ALA A 185 8.05 15.81 19.00
N PRO A 186 8.61 14.66 19.42
CA PRO A 186 8.45 13.39 18.72
C PRO A 186 6.97 13.07 18.51
N GLY A 187 6.62 12.69 17.28
CA GLY A 187 5.22 12.47 16.88
C GLY A 187 4.49 13.73 16.42
N GLU A 188 5.07 14.92 16.53
CA GLU A 188 4.53 16.19 16.01
C GLU A 188 5.44 16.81 14.93
N GLY A 189 6.30 15.98 14.33
CA GLY A 189 7.31 16.41 13.36
C GLY A 189 8.71 16.63 13.93
N GLY A 190 8.91 16.43 15.23
CA GLY A 190 10.23 16.47 15.87
C GLY A 190 10.89 15.10 16.01
N CYS A 191 12.18 15.10 16.33
CA CYS A 191 12.94 13.87 16.59
C CYS A 191 13.23 13.65 18.09
N PRO A 192 13.31 12.39 18.54
CA PRO A 192 13.78 12.06 19.89
C PRO A 192 15.16 12.65 20.19
N GLN A 193 15.46 12.84 21.47
CA GLN A 193 16.77 13.33 21.89
C GLN A 193 17.90 12.44 21.36
N GLY A 194 18.93 13.07 20.77
CA GLY A 194 20.08 12.36 20.20
C GLY A 194 19.85 11.84 18.78
N GLN A 195 18.67 12.10 18.19
CA GLN A 195 18.41 11.83 16.77
C GLN A 195 18.36 13.13 15.96
N THR A 196 18.62 13.03 14.66
CA THR A 196 18.52 14.09 13.67
C THR A 196 17.47 13.75 12.61
N CYS A 197 16.88 14.77 12.01
CA CYS A 197 15.94 14.59 10.93
C CYS A 197 16.67 14.40 9.59
N ASN A 198 16.71 13.15 9.09
CA ASN A 198 17.34 12.85 7.81
C ASN A 198 16.32 12.98 6.69
N GLY A 199 16.55 13.95 5.79
CA GLY A 199 15.65 14.23 4.69
C GLY A 199 15.46 13.05 3.75
N VAL A 200 14.20 12.71 3.49
CA VAL A 200 13.78 11.70 2.51
C VAL A 200 12.93 12.31 1.40
N SER A 201 12.50 13.55 1.59
CA SER A 201 11.79 14.39 0.64
C SER A 201 12.15 15.87 0.85
N PRO A 202 11.68 16.81 0.00
CA PRO A 202 11.88 18.24 0.22
C PRO A 202 11.38 18.77 1.57
N ASN A 203 10.25 18.26 2.07
CA ASN A 203 9.60 18.77 3.28
C ASN A 203 9.76 17.84 4.50
N TYR A 204 10.00 16.55 4.27
CA TYR A 204 9.94 15.54 5.32
C TYR A 204 11.20 14.70 5.42
N GLY A 205 11.44 14.22 6.63
CA GLY A 205 12.54 13.36 6.99
C GLY A 205 12.11 12.18 7.85
N VAL A 206 13.09 11.35 8.17
CA VAL A 206 12.96 10.25 9.12
C VAL A 206 14.01 10.46 10.20
N CYS A 207 13.61 10.33 11.46
CA CYS A 207 14.54 10.48 12.57
C CYS A 207 15.53 9.31 12.60
N ALA A 208 16.80 9.62 12.80
CA ALA A 208 17.87 8.64 12.93
C ALA A 208 18.99 9.17 13.84
N LEU A 209 19.77 8.25 14.41
CA LEU A 209 20.95 8.56 15.23
C LEU A 209 22.08 9.19 14.39
#